data_AF-A0A9X2UJ94-F1
#
_entry.id   AF-A0A9X2UJ94-F1
#
_cell.length_a   1.000
_cell.length_b   1.000
_cell.length_c   1.000
_cell.angle_alpha   90.00
_cell.angle_beta   90.00
_cell.angle_gamma   90.00
#
_symmetry.space_group_name_H-M   'P 1'
#
loop_
_entity.id
_entity.type
_entity.pdbx_description
1 polymer ?
#
loop_
_entity_poly.entity_id
_entity_poly.type
_entity_poly.pdbx_seq_one_letter_code
_entity_poly.pdbx_strand_id
1 'polypeptide(L)'
;MSRFPRSLFLAVLSLLIAVPAVEAQTLKHDFQRDGEEYTVYLRIEDQWIETWRVGEQGDCMMYPSSVQYENDKIRFRQGTEWRVNRIDEETMDITFPEGRTITYQETQRDPAVLCNATDGGSGDET
;
A
#
# COMPACT_ATOMS: atom_id res chain seq x y z
N MET A 1 -35.47 -58.32 -9.23
CA MET A 1 -34.75 -57.91 -8.00
C MET A 1 -33.24 -57.96 -8.26
N SER A 2 -32.47 -57.13 -7.54
CA SER A 2 -31.02 -56.83 -7.64
C SER A 2 -30.67 -55.75 -8.67
N ARG A 3 -30.66 -54.45 -8.34
CA ARG A 3 -29.85 -53.61 -7.42
C ARG A 3 -28.45 -53.25 -7.99
N PHE A 4 -28.35 -52.02 -8.49
CA PHE A 4 -27.11 -51.25 -8.73
C PHE A 4 -26.43 -50.88 -7.39
N PRO A 5 -25.12 -50.52 -7.37
CA PRO A 5 -24.72 -49.11 -7.58
C PRO A 5 -23.47 -49.00 -8.48
N ARG A 6 -23.52 -48.32 -9.64
CA ARG A 6 -23.20 -46.88 -9.77
C ARG A 6 -22.15 -46.40 -8.77
N SER A 7 -20.90 -46.78 -9.00
CA SER A 7 -19.73 -46.14 -8.38
C SER A 7 -19.59 -44.74 -8.98
N LEU A 8 -20.08 -43.74 -8.26
CA LEU A 8 -19.93 -42.33 -8.54
C LEU A 8 -18.48 -41.93 -8.21
N PHE A 9 -17.72 -41.58 -9.24
CA PHE A 9 -16.45 -40.85 -9.12
C PHE A 9 -16.71 -39.51 -8.40
N LEU A 10 -16.33 -39.43 -7.12
CA LEU A 10 -16.26 -38.17 -6.38
C LEU A 10 -14.94 -37.48 -6.74
N ALA A 11 -14.99 -36.63 -7.78
CA ALA A 11 -13.94 -35.65 -8.04
C ALA A 11 -14.08 -34.54 -6.99
N VAL A 12 -13.27 -34.62 -5.92
CA VAL A 12 -13.09 -33.52 -4.97
C VAL A 12 -12.28 -32.44 -5.68
N LEU A 13 -12.99 -31.52 -6.33
CA LEU A 13 -12.42 -30.33 -6.95
C LEU A 13 -12.03 -29.38 -5.82
N SER A 14 -10.79 -29.49 -5.34
CA SER A 14 -10.19 -28.55 -4.40
C SER A 14 -10.07 -27.17 -5.07
N LEU A 15 -11.12 -26.36 -4.98
CA LEU A 15 -11.06 -24.93 -5.27
C LEU A 15 -10.12 -24.30 -4.22
N LEU A 16 -8.85 -24.15 -4.58
CA LEU A 16 -7.97 -23.18 -3.93
C LEU A 16 -8.58 -21.80 -4.22
N ILE A 17 -9.37 -21.29 -3.27
CA ILE A 17 -9.77 -19.89 -3.27
C ILE A 17 -8.49 -19.11 -3.00
N ALA A 18 -7.81 -18.70 -4.09
CA ALA A 18 -6.72 -17.74 -4.00
C ALA A 18 -7.33 -16.45 -3.46
N VAL A 19 -7.06 -16.15 -2.18
CA VAL A 19 -7.34 -14.84 -1.64
C VAL A 19 -6.51 -13.85 -2.46
N PRO A 20 -7.09 -12.77 -3.00
CA PRO A 20 -6.31 -11.78 -3.72
C PRO A 20 -5.30 -11.19 -2.75
N ALA A 21 -4.03 -11.60 -2.90
CA ALA A 21 -2.93 -10.96 -2.21
C ALA A 21 -2.68 -9.61 -2.90
N VAL A 22 -2.61 -8.54 -2.13
CA VAL A 22 -2.17 -7.24 -2.65
C VAL A 22 -0.68 -7.37 -2.93
N GLU A 23 -0.28 -7.17 -4.19
CA GLU A 23 1.13 -7.12 -4.55
C GLU A 23 1.80 -5.94 -3.84
N ALA A 24 3.00 -6.18 -3.32
CA ALA A 24 3.77 -5.14 -2.65
C ALA A 24 4.08 -4.01 -3.63
N GLN A 25 3.71 -2.79 -3.28
CA GLN A 25 3.91 -1.61 -4.13
C GLN A 25 4.28 -0.40 -3.28
N THR A 26 4.99 0.56 -3.89
CA THR A 26 5.25 1.86 -3.28
C THR A 26 4.64 2.94 -4.14
N LEU A 27 3.81 3.78 -3.52
CA LEU A 27 3.17 4.90 -4.17
C LEU A 27 3.77 6.21 -3.66
N LYS A 28 3.75 7.27 -4.46
CA LYS A 28 4.22 8.61 -4.08
C LYS A 28 3.27 9.71 -4.50
N HIS A 29 3.25 10.79 -3.72
CA HIS A 29 2.66 12.07 -4.09
C HIS A 29 3.52 13.21 -3.56
N ASP A 30 3.81 14.18 -4.42
CA ASP A 30 4.60 15.36 -4.08
C ASP A 30 3.65 16.47 -3.58
N PHE A 31 3.82 16.92 -2.35
CA PHE A 31 3.05 17.98 -1.72
C PHE A 31 3.83 19.28 -1.66
N GLN A 32 3.12 20.40 -1.81
CA GLN A 32 3.61 21.73 -1.52
C GLN A 32 2.63 22.42 -0.55
N ARG A 33 3.09 22.80 0.63
CA ARG A 33 2.24 23.43 1.66
C ARG A 33 3.05 24.43 2.47
N ASP A 34 2.48 25.62 2.69
CA ASP A 34 3.05 26.66 3.56
C ASP A 34 4.51 27.04 3.22
N GLY A 35 4.90 26.89 1.94
CA GLY A 35 6.25 27.16 1.44
C GLY A 35 7.23 25.98 1.55
N GLU A 36 6.79 24.85 2.10
CA GLU A 36 7.57 23.61 2.19
C GLU A 36 7.16 22.62 1.09
N GLU A 37 8.15 21.95 0.50
CA GLU A 37 7.96 20.82 -0.40
C GLU A 37 8.32 19.52 0.32
N TYR A 38 7.46 18.52 0.20
CA TYR A 38 7.72 17.18 0.73
C TYR A 38 6.99 16.12 -0.08
N THR A 39 7.55 14.91 -0.13
CA THR A 39 6.91 13.77 -0.78
C THR A 39 6.32 12.86 0.29
N VAL A 40 5.08 12.41 0.08
CA VAL A 40 4.51 11.31 0.86
C VAL A 40 4.64 10.02 0.05
N TYR A 41 5.23 9.00 0.67
CA TYR A 41 5.27 7.64 0.13
C TYR A 41 4.33 6.73 0.92
N LEU A 42 3.61 5.86 0.21
CA LEU A 42 2.82 4.78 0.79
C LEU A 42 3.43 3.45 0.36
N ARG A 43 4.13 2.77 1.27
CA ARG A 43 4.56 1.39 1.04
C ARG A 43 3.44 0.47 1.48
N ILE A 44 2.85 -0.22 0.52
CA ILE A 44 1.68 -1.09 0.68
C ILE A 44 2.16 -2.53 0.52
N GLU A 45 1.94 -3.33 1.55
CA GLU A 45 2.24 -4.76 1.58
C GLU A 45 1.01 -5.54 2.09
N ASP A 46 1.10 -6.87 2.09
CA ASP A 46 -0.01 -7.69 2.59
C ASP A 46 -0.31 -7.33 4.06
N GLN A 47 -1.56 -6.90 4.31
CA GLN A 47 -2.08 -6.50 5.62
C GLN A 47 -1.37 -5.32 6.32
N TRP A 48 -0.52 -4.56 5.61
CA TRP A 48 0.29 -3.50 6.20
C TRP A 48 0.51 -2.30 5.27
N ILE A 49 0.51 -1.09 5.83
CA ILE A 49 0.91 0.14 5.14
C ILE A 49 1.91 0.91 6.00
N GLU A 50 2.94 1.43 5.36
CA GLU A 50 3.79 2.47 5.91
C GLU A 50 3.56 3.77 5.18
N THR A 51 3.14 4.80 5.92
CA THR A 51 3.04 6.16 5.40
C THR A 51 4.28 6.93 5.79
N TRP A 52 5.07 7.31 4.79
CA TRP A 52 6.30 8.08 4.96
C TRP A 52 6.06 9.51 4.49
N ARG A 53 6.49 10.49 5.27
CA ARG A 53 6.71 11.87 4.82
C ARG A 53 8.21 12.09 4.71
N VAL A 54 8.68 12.52 3.55
CA VAL A 54 10.07 12.85 3.26
C VAL A 54 10.14 14.31 2.84
N GLY A 55 10.60 15.18 3.74
CA GLY A 55 10.82 16.60 3.47
C GLY A 55 12.23 16.89 2.95
N GLU A 56 12.51 18.17 2.73
CA GLU A 56 13.89 18.63 2.49
C GLU A 56 14.77 18.39 3.73
N GLN A 57 16.07 18.14 3.52
CA GLN A 57 17.09 18.05 4.58
C GLN A 57 16.90 16.91 5.61
N GLY A 58 16.32 15.79 5.21
CA GLY A 58 16.31 14.58 6.04
C GLY A 58 15.21 14.55 7.09
N ASP A 59 14.26 15.50 7.05
CA ASP A 59 13.05 15.44 7.86
C ASP A 59 12.13 14.32 7.36
N CYS A 60 12.32 13.15 7.96
CA CYS A 60 11.58 11.95 7.68
C CYS A 60 10.70 11.54 8.85
N MET A 61 9.43 11.28 8.57
CA MET A 61 8.49 10.67 9.51
C MET A 61 7.84 9.45 8.89
N MET A 62 7.77 8.35 9.65
CA MET A 62 7.14 7.10 9.23
C MET A 62 6.02 6.72 10.20
N TYR A 63 4.85 6.40 9.64
CA TYR A 63 3.67 5.96 10.36
C TYR A 63 3.27 4.57 9.87
N PRO A 64 3.62 3.51 10.62
CA PRO A 64 3.25 2.15 10.27
C PRO A 64 1.81 1.84 10.69
N SER A 65 1.10 1.02 9.93
CA SER A 65 -0.27 0.63 10.26
C SER A 65 -0.64 -0.75 9.72
N SER A 66 -1.21 -1.59 10.58
CA SER A 66 -1.91 -2.79 10.13
C SER A 66 -3.24 -2.42 9.49
N VAL A 67 -3.51 -3.01 8.34
CA VAL A 67 -4.73 -2.76 7.56
C VAL A 67 -5.38 -4.05 7.08
N GLN A 68 -6.62 -3.95 6.65
CA GLN A 68 -7.33 -4.97 5.89
C GLN A 68 -7.70 -4.40 4.53
N TYR A 69 -7.41 -5.14 3.47
CA TYR A 69 -7.81 -4.79 2.11
C TYR A 69 -9.13 -5.48 1.79
N GLU A 70 -10.12 -4.67 1.41
CA GLU A 70 -11.45 -5.16 1.03
C GLU A 70 -11.91 -4.44 -0.24
N ASN A 71 -11.78 -5.10 -1.40
CA ASN A 71 -12.15 -4.54 -2.70
C ASN A 71 -11.49 -3.17 -2.96
N ASP A 72 -12.29 -2.10 -2.93
CA ASP A 72 -11.92 -0.71 -3.15
C ASP A 72 -11.57 0.03 -1.84
N LYS A 73 -11.23 -0.70 -0.78
CA LYS A 73 -11.01 -0.12 0.55
C LYS A 73 -9.78 -0.64 1.26
N ILE A 74 -9.15 0.27 1.98
CA ILE A 74 -8.16 -0.01 3.01
C ILE A 74 -8.79 0.33 4.36
N ARG A 75 -8.94 -0.68 5.22
CA ARG A 75 -9.47 -0.52 6.57
C ARG A 75 -8.36 -0.57 7.61
N PHE A 76 -8.24 0.48 8.40
CA PHE A 76 -7.32 0.54 9.53
C PHE A 76 -8.00 -0.05 10.76
N ARG A 77 -7.22 -0.64 11.67
CA ARG A 77 -7.76 -1.29 12.88
C ARG A 77 -8.66 -0.40 13.74
N GLN A 78 -8.46 0.92 13.73
CA GLN A 78 -9.24 1.88 14.50
C GLN A 78 -10.55 2.33 13.80
N GLY A 79 -10.88 1.73 12.64
CA GLY A 79 -12.13 1.99 11.93
C GLY A 79 -12.03 3.05 10.83
N THR A 80 -10.87 3.70 10.67
CA THR A 80 -10.61 4.59 9.53
C THR A 80 -10.64 3.78 8.23
N GLU A 81 -11.39 4.25 7.23
CA GLU A 81 -11.42 3.66 5.89
C GLU A 81 -10.82 4.66 4.88
N TRP A 82 -9.92 4.18 4.02
CA TRP A 82 -9.55 4.87 2.78
C TRP A 82 -10.20 4.15 1.62
N ARG A 83 -10.74 4.90 0.66
CA ARG A 83 -11.22 4.32 -0.60
C ARG A 83 -10.12 4.41 -1.64
N VAL A 84 -9.97 3.36 -2.42
CA VAL A 84 -8.92 3.18 -3.41
C VAL A 84 -9.55 2.95 -4.77
N ASN A 85 -9.11 3.72 -5.76
CA ASN A 85 -9.51 3.54 -7.14
C ASN A 85 -8.26 3.48 -8.01
N ARG A 86 -7.94 2.28 -8.53
CA ARG A 86 -6.82 2.11 -9.44
C ARG A 86 -7.22 2.61 -10.82
N ILE A 87 -6.51 3.61 -11.34
CA ILE A 87 -6.77 4.22 -12.64
C ILE A 87 -6.09 3.41 -13.74
N ASP A 88 -4.83 3.06 -13.53
CA ASP A 88 -4.02 2.22 -14.40
C ASP A 88 -2.96 1.45 -13.57
N GLU A 89 -1.98 0.84 -14.24
CA GLU A 89 -0.93 0.06 -13.58
C GLU A 89 -0.10 0.92 -12.60
N GLU A 90 0.18 2.16 -12.96
CA GLU A 90 1.08 3.05 -12.22
C GLU A 90 0.35 4.12 -11.41
N THR A 91 -0.96 4.30 -11.58
CA THR A 91 -1.71 5.42 -10.99
C THR A 91 -2.87 4.96 -10.13
N MET A 92 -2.94 5.51 -8.91
CA MET A 92 -3.96 5.17 -7.92
C MET A 92 -4.51 6.42 -7.22
N ASP A 93 -5.83 6.58 -7.25
CA ASP A 93 -6.53 7.58 -6.45
C ASP A 93 -6.87 7.01 -5.07
N ILE A 94 -6.52 7.75 -4.02
CA ILE A 94 -6.87 7.43 -2.64
C ILE A 94 -7.74 8.55 -2.08
N THR A 95 -8.95 8.19 -1.67
CA THR A 95 -9.87 9.10 -0.99
C THR A 95 -9.82 8.86 0.51
N PHE A 96 -9.37 9.87 1.24
CA PHE A 96 -9.25 9.89 2.69
C PHE A 96 -10.59 10.17 3.37
N PRO A 97 -10.68 9.94 4.70
CA PRO A 97 -11.80 10.45 5.49
C PRO A 97 -12.01 11.93 5.20
N GLU A 98 -13.27 12.39 5.26
CA GLU A 98 -13.69 13.75 4.87
C GLU A 98 -13.75 14.01 3.35
N GLY A 99 -13.44 13.02 2.52
CA GLY A 99 -13.71 13.04 1.08
C GLY A 99 -12.62 13.67 0.22
N ARG A 100 -11.46 14.00 0.79
CA ARG A 100 -10.30 14.47 0.02
C ARG A 100 -9.69 13.31 -0.76
N THR A 101 -9.59 13.46 -2.08
CA THR A 101 -8.92 12.51 -2.97
C THR A 101 -7.53 13.03 -3.37
N ILE A 102 -6.54 12.15 -3.32
CA ILE A 102 -5.17 12.41 -3.77
C ILE A 102 -4.77 11.31 -4.76
N THR A 103 -4.24 11.73 -5.91
CA THR A 103 -3.69 10.81 -6.92
C THR A 103 -2.24 10.51 -6.59
N TYR A 104 -1.92 9.24 -6.41
CA TYR A 104 -0.57 8.75 -6.21
C TYR A 104 -0.06 8.03 -7.47
N GLN A 105 1.25 8.10 -7.66
CA GLN A 105 1.97 7.36 -8.71
C GLN A 105 2.83 6.27 -8.09
N GLU A 106 2.91 5.12 -8.75
CA GLU A 106 3.83 4.05 -8.40
C GLU A 106 5.28 4.54 -8.54
N THR A 107 6.14 4.04 -7.65
CA THR A 107 7.56 4.32 -7.69
C THR A 107 8.37 3.14 -7.19
N GLN A 108 9.54 2.95 -7.78
CA GLN A 108 10.53 1.97 -7.34
C GLN A 108 11.47 2.53 -6.26
N ARG A 109 11.27 3.78 -5.82
CA ARG A 109 12.10 4.40 -4.78
C ARG A 109 11.68 3.89 -3.40
N ASP A 110 12.62 3.36 -2.64
CA ASP A 110 12.41 2.98 -1.24
C ASP A 110 12.54 4.22 -0.33
N PRO A 111 11.45 4.66 0.35
CA PRO A 111 11.51 5.80 1.25
C PRO A 111 12.50 5.61 2.41
N ALA A 112 12.75 4.38 2.86
CA ALA A 112 13.73 4.11 3.92
C ALA A 112 15.16 4.46 3.46
N VAL A 113 15.49 4.17 2.20
CA VAL A 113 16.78 4.54 1.60
C VAL A 113 16.90 6.04 1.43
N LEU A 114 15.82 6.71 0.97
CA LEU A 114 15.81 8.16 0.79
C LEU A 114 16.03 8.91 2.10
N CYS A 115 15.41 8.43 3.18
CA CYS A 115 15.62 9.00 4.51
C CYS A 115 17.05 8.81 5.00
N ASN A 116 17.60 7.60 4.91
CA ASN A 116 18.97 7.31 5.37
C ASN A 116 20.06 7.99 4.52
N ALA A 117 19.82 8.23 3.22
CA ALA A 117 20.77 8.89 2.33
C ALA A 117 21.01 10.37 2.71
N THR A 118 20.11 10.99 3.47
CA THR A 118 20.20 12.41 3.82
C THR A 118 20.99 12.63 5.12
N ASP A 119 21.05 11.63 6.01
CA ASP A 119 21.86 11.66 7.23
C ASP A 119 23.38 11.51 6.98
N GLY A 120 23.78 11.01 5.81
CA GLY A 120 25.18 10.80 5.44
C GLY A 120 25.92 12.01 4.86
N GLY A 121 25.27 13.17 4.74
CA GLY A 121 25.79 14.36 4.06
C GLY A 121 26.57 15.36 4.92
N SER A 122 26.78 15.09 6.22
CA SER A 122 27.54 15.99 7.10
C SER A 122 28.56 15.20 7.90
N GLY A 123 29.70 14.89 7.27
CA GLY A 123 30.76 14.15 7.92
C GLY A 123 31.95 13.84 7.02
N ASP A 124 32.53 14.85 6.38
CA ASP A 124 33.97 14.83 6.07
C ASP A 124 34.49 16.27 5.95
N GLU A 125 34.59 16.93 7.10
CA GLU A 125 35.66 17.90 7.32
C GLU A 125 36.86 17.10 7.87
N THR A 126 37.87 16.83 7.02
CA THR A 126 39.30 17.14 7.26
C THR A 126 40.17 16.67 6.09
#